data_AF-A0A813DR61-F1
#
_entry.id   AF-A0A813DR61-F1
#
_cell.length_a   1.000
_cell.length_b   1.000
_cell.length_c   1.000
_cell.angle_alpha   90.00
_cell.angle_beta   90.00
_cell.angle_gamma   90.00
#
_symmetry.space_group_name_H-M   'P 1'
#
loop_
_entity.id
_entity.type
_entity.pdbx_description
1 polymer ?
#
loop_
_entity_poly.entity_id
_entity_poly.type
_entity_poly.pdbx_seq_one_letter_code
_entity_poly.pdbx_strand_id
1 'polypeptide(L)'
;MYSGRLVVKSGRLLEVAALADKYAVPDLKNLARLAFRTLPRSHFKVQEMTSANFSAEDFKSMGRRATELRDAGFTAAELKAVRFGAHRLKAAGFSAADMLAAEFTVVQLIRASFKKAELTAAGAERVTVKDLQAQGVSLQELKLAGFTATELKAAGFFALDLKVAGFTVSELRPAGFEVYVLKAVLFDQVSEYKAAGFTARELRNGGFTLRQLKNGGFTISELKSAGFAMLFLLRPAGFQR
;
A
#
# COMPACT_ATOMS: atom_id res chain seq x y z
N MET A 1 -33.86 -40.90 8.39
CA MET A 1 -34.45 -39.79 9.17
C MET A 1 -33.48 -38.61 9.13
N TYR A 2 -33.69 -37.65 8.23
CA TYR A 2 -32.92 -36.39 8.23
C TYR A 2 -33.69 -35.34 9.04
N SER A 3 -33.52 -35.39 10.35
CA SER A 3 -34.09 -34.42 11.28
C SER A 3 -33.15 -33.22 11.38
N GLY A 4 -33.52 -32.12 10.72
CA GLY A 4 -32.84 -30.83 10.90
C GLY A 4 -33.17 -29.77 9.84
N ARG A 5 -34.46 -29.49 9.61
CA ARG A 5 -35.02 -28.35 8.85
C ARG A 5 -34.16 -27.81 7.67
N LEU A 6 -34.35 -28.40 6.49
CA LEU A 6 -34.10 -27.71 5.22
C LEU A 6 -35.39 -27.03 4.77
N VAL A 7 -35.56 -25.75 5.10
CA VAL A 7 -36.49 -24.89 4.36
C VAL A 7 -35.77 -23.60 4.04
N VAL A 8 -35.19 -23.54 2.84
CA VAL A 8 -34.75 -22.28 2.23
C VAL A 8 -35.46 -22.18 0.88
N LYS A 9 -36.32 -21.16 0.74
CA LYS A 9 -37.22 -20.94 -0.41
C LYS A 9 -36.50 -20.49 -1.71
N SER A 10 -35.31 -21.02 -2.01
CA SER A 10 -34.62 -20.77 -3.29
C SER A 10 -34.43 -22.10 -4.05
N GLY A 11 -34.72 -22.10 -5.36
CA GLY A 11 -34.63 -23.31 -6.20
C GLY A 11 -33.24 -23.96 -6.21
N ARG A 12 -32.20 -23.25 -5.78
CA ARG A 12 -30.80 -23.68 -5.80
C ARG A 12 -30.43 -24.67 -4.70
N LEU A 13 -31.00 -24.50 -3.50
CA LEU A 13 -30.77 -25.46 -2.39
C LEU A 13 -31.59 -26.73 -2.58
N LEU A 14 -32.70 -26.66 -3.31
CA LEU A 14 -33.45 -27.85 -3.75
C LEU A 14 -32.63 -28.71 -4.73
N GLU A 15 -31.83 -28.09 -5.62
CA GLU A 15 -30.91 -28.84 -6.49
C GLU A 15 -29.82 -29.58 -5.69
N VAL A 16 -29.33 -29.00 -4.59
CA VAL A 16 -28.38 -29.67 -3.68
C VAL A 16 -29.03 -30.87 -2.99
N ALA A 17 -30.29 -30.73 -2.56
CA ALA A 17 -31.05 -31.83 -1.98
C ALA A 17 -31.31 -32.96 -3.01
N ALA A 18 -31.60 -32.63 -4.27
CA ALA A 18 -31.74 -33.64 -5.33
C ALA A 18 -30.43 -34.43 -5.57
N LEU A 19 -29.27 -33.77 -5.44
CA LEU A 19 -27.97 -34.43 -5.49
C LEU A 19 -27.74 -35.32 -4.24
N ALA A 20 -28.31 -34.97 -3.09
CA ALA A 20 -28.30 -35.79 -1.87
C ALA A 20 -28.93 -37.16 -2.12
N ASP A 21 -30.12 -37.15 -2.69
CA ASP A 21 -30.87 -38.37 -3.00
C ASP A 21 -30.17 -39.19 -4.07
N LYS A 22 -29.64 -38.53 -5.12
CA LYS A 22 -28.92 -39.20 -6.21
C LYS A 22 -27.63 -39.89 -5.76
N TYR A 23 -26.89 -39.31 -4.80
CA TYR A 23 -25.57 -39.78 -4.38
C TYR A 23 -25.55 -40.34 -2.94
N ALA A 24 -26.70 -40.49 -2.29
CA ALA A 24 -26.87 -41.02 -0.94
C ALA A 24 -25.96 -40.38 0.13
N VAL A 25 -25.70 -39.07 0.02
CA VAL A 25 -24.80 -38.38 0.95
C VAL A 25 -25.62 -37.79 2.11
N PRO A 26 -25.28 -38.07 3.38
CA PRO A 26 -26.05 -37.61 4.53
C PRO A 26 -25.76 -36.19 5.00
N ASP A 27 -24.62 -35.62 4.61
CA ASP A 27 -24.16 -34.34 5.13
C ASP A 27 -24.34 -33.23 4.08
N LEU A 28 -25.18 -32.24 4.40
CA LEU A 28 -25.46 -31.06 3.57
C LEU A 28 -24.20 -30.29 3.20
N LYS A 29 -23.18 -30.24 4.07
CA LYS A 29 -21.93 -29.51 3.79
C LYS A 29 -21.08 -30.25 2.76
N ASN A 30 -20.95 -31.56 2.90
CA ASN A 30 -20.26 -32.40 1.92
C ASN A 30 -21.00 -32.44 0.58
N LEU A 31 -22.34 -32.40 0.62
CA LEU A 31 -23.16 -32.27 -0.57
C LEU A 31 -22.96 -30.95 -1.29
N ALA A 32 -23.00 -29.83 -0.58
CA ALA A 32 -22.74 -28.54 -1.19
C ALA A 32 -21.34 -28.47 -1.79
N ARG A 33 -20.33 -29.06 -1.14
CA ARG A 33 -18.97 -29.19 -1.71
C ARG A 33 -18.96 -30.00 -3.01
N LEU A 34 -19.70 -31.11 -3.08
CA LEU A 34 -19.81 -31.95 -4.28
C LEU A 34 -20.59 -31.23 -5.39
N ALA A 35 -21.74 -30.65 -5.05
CA ALA A 35 -22.58 -29.86 -5.96
C ALA A 35 -21.81 -28.67 -6.53
N PHE A 36 -20.93 -28.05 -5.76
CA PHE A 36 -20.07 -26.98 -6.24
C PHE A 36 -19.02 -27.44 -7.27
N ARG A 37 -18.66 -28.73 -7.29
CA ARG A 37 -17.79 -29.32 -8.33
C ARG A 37 -18.55 -29.63 -9.62
N THR A 38 -19.86 -29.85 -9.54
CA THR A 38 -20.66 -30.34 -10.66
C THR A 38 -21.56 -29.27 -11.29
N LEU A 39 -22.01 -28.28 -10.51
CA LEU A 39 -22.93 -27.23 -10.94
C LEU A 39 -22.20 -25.88 -11.10
N PRO A 40 -22.70 -24.99 -11.99
CA PRO A 40 -22.14 -23.66 -12.15
C PRO A 40 -22.22 -22.83 -10.85
N ARG A 41 -21.16 -22.09 -10.54
CA ARG A 41 -21.05 -21.25 -9.32
C ARG A 41 -22.18 -20.24 -9.15
N SER A 42 -22.84 -19.82 -10.23
CA SER A 42 -24.00 -18.91 -10.20
C SER A 42 -25.20 -19.45 -9.42
N HIS A 43 -25.29 -20.78 -9.26
CA HIS A 43 -26.32 -21.43 -8.46
C HIS A 43 -26.08 -21.25 -6.96
N PHE A 44 -24.88 -20.91 -6.50
CA PHE A 44 -24.55 -20.84 -5.07
C PHE A 44 -24.28 -19.42 -4.58
N LYS A 45 -25.33 -18.68 -4.21
CA LYS A 45 -25.15 -17.39 -3.52
C LYS A 45 -24.69 -17.63 -2.08
N VAL A 46 -23.60 -16.97 -1.65
CA VAL A 46 -23.06 -17.11 -0.28
C VAL A 46 -24.15 -16.79 0.75
N GLN A 47 -24.91 -15.70 0.55
CA GLN A 47 -25.98 -15.25 1.45
C GLN A 47 -27.05 -16.32 1.73
N GLU A 48 -27.41 -17.12 0.73
CA GLU A 48 -28.39 -18.20 0.89
C GLU A 48 -27.77 -19.36 1.68
N MET A 49 -26.50 -19.67 1.42
CA MET A 49 -25.79 -20.73 2.12
C MET A 49 -25.47 -20.35 3.58
N THR A 50 -25.21 -19.08 3.89
CA THR A 50 -25.06 -18.62 5.28
C THR A 50 -26.35 -18.85 6.08
N SER A 51 -27.53 -18.65 5.46
CA SER A 51 -28.81 -18.96 6.11
C SER A 51 -29.01 -20.46 6.39
N ALA A 52 -28.29 -21.32 5.66
CA ALA A 52 -28.23 -22.76 5.87
C ALA A 52 -27.05 -23.19 6.79
N ASN A 53 -26.52 -22.27 7.60
CA ASN A 53 -25.47 -22.52 8.60
C ASN A 53 -24.09 -22.92 8.02
N PHE A 54 -23.78 -22.47 6.80
CA PHE A 54 -22.42 -22.59 6.24
C PHE A 54 -21.49 -21.54 6.85
N SER A 55 -20.32 -22.00 7.31
CA SER A 55 -19.29 -21.15 7.93
C SER A 55 -18.33 -20.57 6.88
N ALA A 56 -17.55 -19.55 7.28
CA ALA A 56 -16.47 -19.01 6.45
C ALA A 56 -15.45 -20.11 6.03
N GLU A 57 -15.19 -21.10 6.87
CA GLU A 57 -14.29 -22.22 6.57
C GLU A 57 -14.88 -23.12 5.48
N ASP A 58 -16.19 -23.36 5.54
CA ASP A 58 -16.90 -24.11 4.50
C ASP A 58 -16.77 -23.39 3.16
N PHE A 59 -17.01 -22.08 3.12
CA PHE A 59 -16.85 -21.28 1.90
C PHE A 59 -15.42 -21.21 1.39
N LYS A 60 -14.44 -21.13 2.29
CA LYS A 60 -13.03 -21.20 1.92
C LYS A 60 -12.69 -22.56 1.30
N SER A 61 -13.19 -23.67 1.86
CA SER A 61 -13.00 -25.02 1.30
C SER A 61 -13.66 -25.19 -0.07
N MET A 62 -14.74 -24.45 -0.33
CA MET A 62 -15.39 -24.36 -1.64
C MET A 62 -14.68 -23.39 -2.60
N GLY A 63 -13.58 -22.75 -2.18
CA GLY A 63 -12.81 -21.83 -3.03
C GLY A 63 -13.53 -20.52 -3.32
N ARG A 64 -14.44 -20.08 -2.43
CA ARG A 64 -15.07 -18.76 -2.52
C ARG A 64 -14.07 -17.64 -2.28
N ARG A 65 -14.27 -16.51 -2.96
CA ARG A 65 -13.43 -15.32 -2.79
C ARG A 65 -13.84 -14.56 -1.53
N ALA A 66 -12.88 -13.86 -0.93
CA ALA A 66 -13.13 -13.02 0.23
C ALA A 66 -14.14 -11.89 -0.05
N THR A 67 -14.20 -11.37 -1.29
CA THR A 67 -15.24 -10.42 -1.74
C THR A 67 -16.64 -10.96 -1.51
N GLU A 68 -16.88 -12.20 -1.95
CA GLU A 68 -18.19 -12.84 -1.87
C GLU A 68 -18.59 -13.13 -0.42
N LEU A 69 -17.60 -13.39 0.45
CA LEU A 69 -17.84 -13.56 1.87
C LEU A 69 -18.15 -12.23 2.57
N ARG A 70 -17.42 -11.16 2.24
CA ARG A 70 -17.73 -9.81 2.72
C ARG A 70 -19.16 -9.40 2.33
N ASP A 71 -19.53 -9.60 1.06
CA ASP A 71 -20.86 -9.24 0.55
C ASP A 71 -21.99 -10.09 1.18
N ALA A 72 -21.62 -11.23 1.78
CA ALA A 72 -22.52 -12.06 2.58
C ALA A 72 -22.58 -11.69 4.07
N GLY A 73 -21.84 -10.67 4.49
CA GLY A 73 -21.84 -10.16 5.85
C GLY A 73 -20.75 -10.74 6.76
N PHE A 74 -19.81 -11.53 6.24
CA PHE A 74 -18.67 -11.97 7.05
C PHE A 74 -17.76 -10.79 7.38
N THR A 75 -17.36 -10.72 8.64
CA THR A 75 -16.44 -9.71 9.17
C THR A 75 -14.98 -10.06 8.84
N ALA A 76 -14.10 -9.06 8.85
CA ALA A 76 -12.67 -9.29 8.67
C ALA A 76 -12.08 -10.25 9.73
N ALA A 77 -12.62 -10.24 10.96
CA ALA A 77 -12.19 -11.12 12.05
C ALA A 77 -12.53 -12.59 11.77
N GLU A 78 -13.74 -12.88 11.31
CA GLU A 78 -14.15 -14.23 10.91
C GLU A 78 -13.31 -14.74 9.73
N LEU A 79 -13.02 -13.86 8.76
CA LEU A 79 -12.17 -14.23 7.63
C LEU A 79 -10.70 -14.42 8.03
N LYS A 80 -10.20 -13.66 9.00
CA LYS A 80 -8.87 -13.86 9.59
C LYS A 80 -8.77 -15.19 10.32
N ALA A 81 -9.81 -15.59 11.07
CA ALA A 81 -9.84 -16.86 11.79
C ALA A 81 -9.69 -18.06 10.84
N VAL A 82 -10.26 -17.96 9.64
CA VAL A 82 -10.08 -18.94 8.57
C VAL A 82 -8.87 -18.63 7.69
N ARG A 83 -7.89 -17.86 8.18
CA ARG A 83 -6.59 -17.58 7.54
C ARG A 83 -6.65 -16.81 6.21
N PHE A 84 -7.66 -15.98 5.97
CA PHE A 84 -7.53 -14.96 4.92
C PHE A 84 -6.51 -13.90 5.37
N GLY A 85 -5.42 -13.77 4.61
CA GLY A 85 -4.40 -12.75 4.87
C GLY A 85 -4.85 -11.34 4.49
N ALA A 86 -4.17 -10.34 5.04
CA ALA A 86 -4.55 -8.94 4.90
C ALA A 86 -4.65 -8.45 3.44
N HIS A 87 -3.78 -8.93 2.54
CA HIS A 87 -3.88 -8.62 1.10
C HIS A 87 -5.22 -9.04 0.48
N ARG A 88 -5.71 -10.25 0.83
CA ARG A 88 -6.96 -10.76 0.28
C ARG A 88 -8.17 -10.00 0.85
N LEU A 89 -8.11 -9.60 2.11
CA LEU A 89 -9.16 -8.81 2.74
C LEU A 89 -9.17 -7.37 2.20
N LYS A 90 -8.01 -6.76 1.96
CA LYS A 90 -7.94 -5.48 1.26
C LYS A 90 -8.54 -5.57 -0.14
N ALA A 91 -8.16 -6.59 -0.92
CA ALA A 91 -8.72 -6.83 -2.25
C ALA A 91 -10.23 -7.15 -2.21
N ALA A 92 -10.71 -7.69 -1.09
CA ALA A 92 -12.14 -7.86 -0.85
C ALA A 92 -12.87 -6.55 -0.51
N GLY A 93 -12.14 -5.47 -0.25
CA GLY A 93 -12.67 -4.16 0.07
C GLY A 93 -13.01 -3.98 1.55
N PHE A 94 -12.32 -4.67 2.45
CA PHE A 94 -12.31 -4.30 3.86
C PHE A 94 -11.46 -3.04 4.08
N SER A 95 -11.96 -2.12 4.90
CA SER A 95 -11.26 -0.89 5.25
C SER A 95 -10.14 -1.17 6.27
N ALA A 96 -9.19 -0.22 6.42
CA ALA A 96 -8.18 -0.32 7.47
C ALA A 96 -8.80 -0.43 8.87
N ALA A 97 -9.95 0.22 9.12
CA ALA A 97 -10.67 0.15 10.39
C ALA A 97 -11.20 -1.26 10.66
N ASP A 98 -11.83 -1.90 9.66
CA ASP A 98 -12.30 -3.29 9.78
C ASP A 98 -11.15 -4.24 10.10
N MET A 99 -9.99 -3.99 9.49
CA MET A 99 -8.80 -4.80 9.68
C MET A 99 -8.18 -4.61 11.07
N LEU A 100 -8.12 -3.38 11.59
CA LEU A 100 -7.66 -3.12 12.95
C LEU A 100 -8.62 -3.70 14.00
N ALA A 101 -9.94 -3.61 13.77
CA ALA A 101 -10.95 -4.27 14.61
C ALA A 101 -10.82 -5.80 14.58
N ALA A 102 -10.36 -6.36 13.46
CA ALA A 102 -9.98 -7.77 13.33
C ALA A 102 -8.57 -8.08 13.89
N GLU A 103 -7.97 -7.17 14.65
CA GLU A 103 -6.65 -7.31 15.29
C GLU A 103 -5.49 -7.55 14.29
N PHE A 104 -5.60 -7.08 13.04
CA PHE A 104 -4.43 -7.03 12.17
C PHE A 104 -3.49 -5.94 12.67
N THR A 105 -2.18 -6.21 12.66
CA THR A 105 -1.20 -5.20 13.05
C THR A 105 -1.00 -4.18 11.93
N VAL A 106 -0.63 -2.95 12.28
CA VAL A 106 -0.34 -1.90 11.29
C VAL A 106 0.72 -2.35 10.28
N VAL A 107 1.70 -3.15 10.70
CA VAL A 107 2.71 -3.75 9.82
C VAL A 107 2.09 -4.68 8.78
N GLN A 108 1.13 -5.53 9.18
CA GLN A 108 0.41 -6.39 8.25
C GLN A 108 -0.40 -5.56 7.24
N LEU A 109 -0.94 -4.41 7.65
CA LEU A 109 -1.67 -3.51 6.77
C LEU A 109 -0.76 -2.76 5.80
N ILE A 110 0.39 -2.26 6.26
CA ILE A 110 1.42 -1.66 5.40
C ILE A 110 1.86 -2.65 4.33
N ARG A 111 2.16 -3.90 4.72
CA ARG A 111 2.52 -4.96 3.77
C ARG A 111 1.36 -5.29 2.83
N ALA A 112 0.13 -5.26 3.32
CA ALA A 112 -1.08 -5.32 2.48
C ALA A 112 -1.33 -4.06 1.62
N SER A 113 -0.38 -3.13 1.58
CA SER A 113 -0.40 -1.90 0.78
C SER A 113 -1.42 -0.86 1.22
N PHE A 114 -1.92 -0.89 2.46
CA PHE A 114 -2.69 0.22 3.02
C PHE A 114 -1.82 1.47 3.14
N LYS A 115 -2.37 2.62 2.76
CA LYS A 115 -1.67 3.90 2.86
C LYS A 115 -1.77 4.47 4.26
N LYS A 116 -0.78 5.28 4.64
CA LYS A 116 -0.74 6.01 5.91
C LYS A 116 -2.06 6.74 6.18
N ALA A 117 -2.60 7.45 5.20
CA ALA A 117 -3.86 8.17 5.35
C ALA A 117 -5.04 7.25 5.72
N GLU A 118 -5.09 6.03 5.16
CA GLU A 118 -6.11 5.03 5.50
C GLU A 118 -5.91 4.53 6.94
N LEU A 119 -4.66 4.33 7.36
CA LEU A 119 -4.31 3.86 8.70
C LEU A 119 -4.60 4.92 9.77
N THR A 120 -4.28 6.20 9.51
CA THR A 120 -4.58 7.30 10.42
C THR A 120 -6.09 7.51 10.55
N ALA A 121 -6.83 7.48 9.43
CA ALA A 121 -8.29 7.57 9.46
C ALA A 121 -8.95 6.41 10.23
N ALA A 122 -8.28 5.24 10.28
CA ALA A 122 -8.70 4.09 11.05
C ALA A 122 -8.29 4.13 12.54
N GLY A 123 -7.61 5.20 12.99
CA GLY A 123 -7.21 5.37 14.40
C GLY A 123 -5.82 4.84 14.75
N ALA A 124 -4.98 4.49 13.77
CA ALA A 124 -3.61 4.00 14.00
C ALA A 124 -2.57 5.11 14.28
N GLU A 125 -3.00 6.31 14.69
CA GLU A 125 -2.15 7.50 14.84
C GLU A 125 -1.05 7.35 15.90
N ARG A 126 -1.24 6.44 16.86
CA ARG A 126 -0.28 6.19 17.94
C ARG A 126 0.95 5.41 17.48
N VAL A 127 0.93 4.82 16.27
CA VAL A 127 2.04 4.03 15.76
C VAL A 127 3.08 4.93 15.13
N THR A 128 4.25 5.00 15.74
CA THR A 128 5.35 5.83 15.25
C THR A 128 6.19 5.09 14.20
N VAL A 129 6.94 5.86 13.41
CA VAL A 129 7.91 5.30 12.45
C VAL A 129 8.93 4.38 13.15
N LYS A 130 9.33 4.71 14.38
CA LYS A 130 10.28 3.90 15.16
C LYS A 130 9.69 2.56 15.56
N ASP A 131 8.41 2.52 15.93
CA ASP A 131 7.70 1.28 16.24
C ASP A 131 7.63 0.36 15.02
N LEU A 132 7.35 0.94 13.84
CA LEU A 132 7.32 0.20 12.57
C LEU A 132 8.70 -0.37 12.21
N GLN A 133 9.76 0.41 12.41
CA GLN A 133 11.14 -0.04 12.19
C GLN A 133 11.55 -1.15 13.16
N ALA A 134 11.17 -1.06 14.44
CA ALA A 134 11.42 -2.11 15.43
C ALA A 134 10.71 -3.43 15.07
N GLN A 135 9.61 -3.37 14.32
CA GLN A 135 8.89 -4.52 13.80
C GLN A 135 9.39 -4.98 12.41
N GLY A 136 10.50 -4.42 11.93
CA GLY A 136 11.16 -4.82 10.69
C GLY A 136 10.53 -4.25 9.41
N VAL A 137 9.80 -3.12 9.50
CA VAL A 137 9.36 -2.38 8.31
C VAL A 137 10.49 -1.50 7.82
N SER A 138 10.92 -1.72 6.58
CA SER A 138 11.95 -0.93 5.91
C SER A 138 11.48 0.49 5.56
N LEU A 139 12.43 1.42 5.39
CA LEU A 139 12.12 2.78 4.91
C LEU A 139 11.48 2.78 3.50
N GLN A 140 11.79 1.79 2.67
CA GLN A 140 11.17 1.61 1.36
C GLN A 140 9.69 1.25 1.50
N GLU A 141 9.35 0.32 2.40
CA GLU A 141 7.94 -0.01 2.71
C GLU A 141 7.19 1.21 3.27
N LEU A 142 7.84 2.00 4.13
CA LEU A 142 7.26 3.24 4.66
C LEU A 142 7.02 4.27 3.55
N LYS A 143 7.97 4.45 2.63
CA LYS A 143 7.79 5.29 1.44
C LYS A 143 6.58 4.83 0.63
N LEU A 144 6.48 3.52 0.34
CA LEU A 144 5.35 2.96 -0.41
C LEU A 144 4.02 3.07 0.33
N ALA A 145 4.03 3.05 1.66
CA ALA A 145 2.86 3.34 2.49
C ALA A 145 2.47 4.83 2.49
N GLY A 146 3.32 5.73 2.00
CA GLY A 146 3.04 7.15 1.90
C GLY A 146 3.57 7.98 3.07
N PHE A 147 4.56 7.47 3.83
CA PHE A 147 5.30 8.28 4.79
C PHE A 147 6.20 9.26 4.05
N THR A 148 6.22 10.50 4.52
CA THR A 148 6.94 11.60 3.88
C THR A 148 8.37 11.70 4.42
N ALA A 149 9.28 12.28 3.63
CA ALA A 149 10.65 12.53 4.08
C ALA A 149 10.71 13.44 5.31
N THR A 150 9.76 14.37 5.47
CA THR A 150 9.61 15.22 6.67
C THR A 150 9.38 14.39 7.92
N GLU A 151 8.52 13.38 7.85
CA GLU A 151 8.17 12.51 8.97
C GLU A 151 9.32 11.58 9.33
N LEU A 152 9.99 11.03 8.32
CA LEU A 152 11.16 10.18 8.54
C LEU A 152 12.33 11.00 9.10
N LYS A 153 12.55 12.23 8.63
CA LYS A 153 13.52 13.15 9.23
C LYS A 153 13.18 13.45 10.70
N ALA A 154 11.92 13.74 11.01
CA ALA A 154 11.46 13.95 12.39
C ALA A 154 11.62 12.70 13.27
N ALA A 155 11.56 11.50 12.68
CA ALA A 155 11.85 10.25 13.36
C ALA A 155 13.35 9.99 13.57
N GLY A 156 14.23 10.83 13.02
CA GLY A 156 15.69 10.77 13.20
C GLY A 156 16.46 10.17 12.02
N PHE A 157 15.84 9.97 10.86
CA PHE A 157 16.52 9.47 9.67
C PHE A 157 17.27 10.58 8.92
N PHE A 158 18.43 10.23 8.38
CA PHE A 158 19.28 11.15 7.62
C PHE A 158 18.99 11.07 6.11
N ALA A 159 19.43 12.07 5.36
CA ALA A 159 19.22 12.12 3.90
C ALA A 159 19.78 10.88 3.18
N LEU A 160 20.85 10.27 3.70
CA LEU A 160 21.43 9.04 3.15
C LEU A 160 20.48 7.85 3.29
N ASP A 161 19.86 7.68 4.46
CA ASP A 161 18.90 6.60 4.71
C ASP A 161 17.69 6.72 3.77
N LEU A 162 17.20 7.94 3.61
CA LEU A 162 16.07 8.24 2.72
C LEU A 162 16.45 8.01 1.25
N LYS A 163 17.66 8.36 0.84
CA LYS A 163 18.13 8.08 -0.51
C LYS A 163 18.21 6.57 -0.78
N VAL A 164 18.76 5.79 0.15
CA VAL A 164 18.81 4.31 0.05
C VAL A 164 17.40 3.72 0.02
N ALA A 165 16.46 4.37 0.72
CA ALA A 165 15.04 4.06 0.66
C ALA A 165 14.34 4.49 -0.64
N GLY A 166 15.08 5.11 -1.57
CA GLY A 166 14.60 5.52 -2.88
C GLY A 166 13.91 6.88 -2.91
N PHE A 167 14.02 7.71 -1.87
CA PHE A 167 13.51 9.10 -1.92
C PHE A 167 14.30 9.95 -2.92
N THR A 168 13.57 10.75 -3.69
CA THR A 168 14.10 11.67 -4.69
C THR A 168 14.39 13.04 -4.10
N VAL A 169 15.21 13.85 -4.78
CA VAL A 169 15.49 15.24 -4.36
C VAL A 169 14.21 16.06 -4.18
N SER A 170 13.21 15.85 -5.04
CA SER A 170 11.90 16.51 -4.95
C SER A 170 11.13 16.16 -3.68
N GLU A 171 11.23 14.90 -3.23
CA GLU A 171 10.60 14.45 -1.99
C GLU A 171 11.40 14.87 -0.74
N LEU A 172 12.71 15.06 -0.87
CA LEU A 172 13.60 15.50 0.22
C LEU A 172 13.57 17.02 0.44
N ARG A 173 13.29 17.82 -0.60
CA ARG A 173 13.17 19.29 -0.51
C ARG A 173 12.20 19.75 0.59
N PRO A 174 10.93 19.30 0.64
CA PRO A 174 10.00 19.73 1.69
C PRO A 174 10.43 19.28 3.10
N ALA A 175 11.29 18.28 3.21
CA ALA A 175 11.90 17.89 4.50
C ALA A 175 12.93 18.90 5.03
N GLY A 176 13.31 19.90 4.22
CA GLY A 176 14.25 20.94 4.62
C GLY A 176 15.64 20.37 4.88
N PHE A 177 16.09 19.40 4.08
CA PHE A 177 17.49 19.00 4.09
C PHE A 177 18.32 20.08 3.40
N GLU A 178 19.44 20.43 4.03
CA GLU A 178 20.38 21.39 3.48
C GLU A 178 20.98 20.90 2.16
N VAL A 179 21.15 21.80 1.21
CA VAL A 179 21.64 21.45 -0.14
C VAL A 179 23.02 20.81 -0.10
N TYR A 180 23.90 21.26 0.80
CA TYR A 180 25.25 20.69 0.94
C TYR A 180 25.19 19.22 1.43
N VAL A 181 24.20 18.87 2.26
CA VAL A 181 23.98 17.49 2.72
C VAL A 181 23.48 16.65 1.55
N LEU A 182 22.49 17.14 0.81
CA LEU A 182 21.97 16.43 -0.38
C LEU A 182 23.07 16.19 -1.42
N LYS A 183 23.93 17.19 -1.64
CA LYS A 183 25.08 17.09 -2.55
C LYS A 183 26.08 16.02 -2.09
N ALA A 184 26.44 16.00 -0.81
CA ALA A 184 27.39 15.02 -0.26
C ALA A 184 26.88 13.58 -0.36
N VAL A 185 25.56 13.39 -0.38
CA VAL A 185 24.88 12.08 -0.39
C VAL A 185 24.73 11.52 -1.82
N LEU A 186 25.53 12.00 -2.79
CA LEU A 186 25.65 11.51 -4.18
C LEU A 186 24.53 11.95 -5.15
N PHE A 187 23.75 12.99 -4.83
CA PHE A 187 22.91 13.64 -5.85
C PHE A 187 23.83 14.62 -6.59
N ASP A 188 24.62 14.09 -7.54
CA ASP A 188 25.54 14.90 -8.35
C ASP A 188 24.84 15.52 -9.57
N GLN A 189 23.65 15.01 -9.90
CA GLN A 189 22.86 15.46 -11.03
C GLN A 189 22.10 16.73 -10.67
N VAL A 190 22.65 17.88 -11.08
CA VAL A 190 22.05 19.20 -10.87
C VAL A 190 20.66 19.33 -11.51
N SER A 191 20.39 18.57 -12.58
CA SER A 191 19.08 18.49 -13.22
C SER A 191 17.99 18.02 -12.26
N GLU A 192 18.28 17.10 -11.33
CA GLU A 192 17.33 16.63 -10.32
C GLU A 192 16.96 17.73 -9.33
N TYR A 193 17.92 18.56 -8.95
CA TYR A 193 17.65 19.73 -8.10
C TYR A 193 16.82 20.77 -8.83
N LYS A 194 17.11 21.02 -10.11
CA LYS A 194 16.29 21.93 -10.92
C LYS A 194 14.85 21.40 -11.05
N ALA A 195 14.67 20.11 -11.31
CA ALA A 195 13.36 19.46 -11.35
C ALA A 195 12.63 19.49 -10.00
N ALA A 196 13.39 19.41 -8.90
CA ALA A 196 12.88 19.59 -7.53
C ALA A 196 12.55 21.05 -7.18
N GLY A 197 12.82 22.01 -8.07
CA GLY A 197 12.52 23.43 -7.87
C GLY A 197 13.58 24.21 -7.11
N PHE A 198 14.82 23.70 -6.99
CA PHE A 198 15.91 24.47 -6.42
C PHE A 198 16.35 25.62 -7.33
N THR A 199 16.59 26.77 -6.74
CA THR A 199 17.12 27.92 -7.47
C THR A 199 18.63 27.80 -7.65
N ALA A 200 19.19 28.41 -8.69
CA ALA A 200 20.64 28.46 -8.89
C ALA A 200 21.37 29.09 -7.69
N ARG A 201 20.71 29.99 -6.95
CA ARG A 201 21.26 30.62 -5.74
C ARG A 201 21.36 29.63 -4.57
N GLU A 202 20.30 28.85 -4.33
CA GLU A 202 20.30 27.79 -3.32
C GLU A 202 21.41 26.77 -3.60
N LEU A 203 21.55 26.37 -4.87
CA LEU A 203 22.58 25.42 -5.27
C LEU A 203 23.99 25.99 -5.16
N ARG A 204 24.19 27.26 -5.52
CA ARG A 204 25.47 27.96 -5.30
C ARG A 204 25.85 27.95 -3.82
N ASN A 205 24.90 28.27 -2.93
CA ASN A 205 25.13 28.27 -1.48
C ASN A 205 25.42 26.86 -0.94
N GLY A 206 24.81 25.83 -1.54
CA GLY A 206 25.13 24.42 -1.29
C GLY A 206 26.45 23.94 -1.89
N GLY A 207 27.25 24.84 -2.49
CA GLY A 207 28.57 24.54 -3.03
C GLY A 207 28.59 24.00 -4.46
N PHE A 208 27.50 24.12 -5.22
CA PHE A 208 27.53 23.79 -6.66
C PHE A 208 28.31 24.83 -7.46
N THR A 209 29.15 24.36 -8.37
CA THR A 209 29.94 25.23 -9.25
C THR A 209 29.12 25.73 -10.43
N LEU A 210 29.54 26.84 -11.03
CA LEU A 210 28.91 27.39 -12.23
C LEU A 210 28.82 26.37 -13.38
N ARG A 211 29.88 25.57 -13.58
CA ARG A 211 29.91 24.52 -14.61
C ARG A 211 28.86 23.44 -14.36
N GLN A 212 28.68 23.03 -13.10
CA GLN A 212 27.65 22.07 -12.71
C GLN A 212 26.25 22.64 -12.93
N LEU A 213 26.01 23.91 -12.59
CA LEU A 213 24.72 24.58 -12.80
C LEU A 213 24.39 24.74 -14.28
N LYS A 214 25.38 25.10 -15.11
CA LYS A 214 25.21 25.10 -16.57
C LYS A 214 24.81 23.73 -17.09
N ASN A 215 25.56 22.69 -16.72
CA ASN A 215 25.30 21.33 -17.19
C ASN A 215 23.95 20.80 -16.68
N GLY A 216 23.49 21.27 -15.53
CA GLY A 216 22.16 20.99 -14.99
C GLY A 216 21.01 21.77 -15.67
N GLY A 217 21.31 22.54 -16.72
CA GLY A 217 20.31 23.24 -17.52
C GLY A 217 19.87 24.59 -16.97
N PHE A 218 20.61 25.21 -16.05
CA PHE A 218 20.33 26.59 -15.62
C PHE A 218 20.73 27.60 -16.70
N THR A 219 19.86 28.56 -16.94
CA THR A 219 20.04 29.65 -17.91
C THR A 219 21.01 30.71 -17.39
N ILE A 220 21.59 31.49 -18.29
CA ILE A 220 22.51 32.58 -17.92
C ILE A 220 21.82 33.61 -17.01
N SER A 221 20.54 33.91 -17.23
CA SER A 221 19.75 34.80 -16.38
C SER A 221 19.59 34.26 -14.96
N GLU A 222 19.28 32.96 -14.81
CA GLU A 222 19.21 32.30 -13.50
C GLU A 222 20.58 32.34 -12.79
N LEU A 223 21.68 32.09 -13.50
CA LEU A 223 23.03 32.14 -12.95
C LEU A 223 23.44 33.55 -12.53
N LYS A 224 23.08 34.57 -13.31
CA LYS A 224 23.30 35.99 -12.95
C LYS A 224 22.54 36.34 -11.67
N SER A 225 21.27 35.96 -11.56
CA SER A 225 20.45 36.18 -10.35
C SER A 225 20.98 35.43 -9.12
N ALA A 226 21.66 34.30 -9.33
CA ALA A 226 22.34 33.54 -8.28
C ALA A 226 23.65 34.17 -7.79
N GLY A 227 24.09 35.29 -8.38
CA GLY A 227 25.30 36.00 -7.98
C GLY A 227 26.56 35.58 -8.74
N PHE A 228 26.43 34.86 -9.86
CA PHE A 228 27.55 34.64 -10.79
C PHE A 228 27.75 35.85 -11.73
N ALA A 229 27.72 37.06 -11.17
CA ALA A 229 27.65 38.34 -11.88
C ALA A 229 28.91 38.73 -12.66
N MET A 230 30.03 38.01 -12.47
CA MET A 230 31.25 38.29 -13.22
C MET A 230 31.19 37.65 -14.61
N LEU A 231 31.11 38.49 -15.65
CA LEU A 231 31.26 38.13 -17.08
C LEU A 231 32.49 37.23 -17.36
N PHE A 232 33.52 37.28 -16.51
CA PHE A 232 34.71 36.43 -16.58
C PHE A 232 34.48 34.98 -16.10
N LEU A 233 33.46 34.70 -15.29
CA LEU A 233 33.13 33.32 -14.87
C LEU A 233 32.31 32.57 -15.92
N LEU A 234 31.56 33.28 -16.77
CA LEU A 234 30.71 32.69 -17.82
C LEU A 234 31.50 32.24 -19.06
N ARG A 235 32.66 32.87 -19.35
CA ARG A 235 33.52 32.50 -20.49
C ARG A 235 34.20 31.12 -20.31
N PRO A 236 34.83 30.78 -19.17
CA PRO A 236 35.41 29.45 -18.92
C PRO A 236 34.38 28.32 -18.87
N ALA A 237 33.12 28.62 -18.56
CA ALA A 237 32.02 27.66 -18.58
C ALA A 237 31.47 27.40 -20.00
N GLY A 238 32.00 28.07 -21.03
CA GLY A 238 31.67 27.85 -22.45
C GLY A 238 30.35 28.47 -22.91
N PHE A 239 29.83 29.50 -22.23
CA PHE A 239 28.69 30.26 -22.76
C PHE A 239 29.21 31.27 -23.80
N GLN A 240 28.84 31.11 -25.07
CA GLN A 240 29.07 32.12 -26.11
C GLN A 240 27.91 33.12 -26.15
N ARG A 241 28.21 34.32 -26.65
CA ARG A 241 27.37 35.53 -26.63
C ARG A 241 25.95 35.29 -27.14
#